data_AF-A0A415HVQ5-F1
#
_entry.id   AF-A0A415HVQ5-F1
#
_cell.length_a   1.000
_cell.length_b   1.000
_cell.length_c   1.000
_cell.angle_alpha   90.00
_cell.angle_beta   90.00
_cell.angle_gamma   90.00
#
_symmetry.space_group_name_H-M   'P 1'
#
loop_
_entity.id
_entity.type
_entity.pdbx_description
1 polymer ?
#
loop_
_entity_poly.entity_id
_entity_poly.type
_entity_poly.pdbx_seq_one_letter_code
_entity_poly.pdbx_strand_id
1 'polypeptide(L)'
;MTNYFSNIFHNISNLIMDCYDAHKNKWVDIILYDSHPHIGDVVYTKMNTVLDIGIIKNLNPLQIYARSTKYDRCGIPGQFGGVLYCTWYNSKINLSLSEWIKISKDSDVKTVCSRINIPYYRSYD
;
A
#
# COMPACT_ATOMS: atom_id res chain seq x y z
N MET A 1 20.72 -23.46 29.67
CA MET A 1 20.54 -22.12 29.08
C MET A 1 19.83 -22.30 27.73
N THR A 2 18.57 -22.72 27.76
CA THR A 2 17.92 -23.44 26.64
C THR A 2 16.47 -22.99 26.36
N ASN A 3 16.10 -21.77 26.77
CA ASN A 3 14.72 -21.28 26.63
C ASN A 3 14.53 -20.13 25.61
N TYR A 4 15.59 -19.69 24.93
CA TYR A 4 15.48 -18.59 23.96
C TYR A 4 15.20 -19.07 22.52
N PHE A 5 15.82 -20.18 22.09
CA PHE A 5 15.67 -20.69 20.73
C PHE A 5 14.32 -21.40 20.48
N SER A 6 13.76 -22.08 21.49
CA SER A 6 12.48 -22.78 21.38
C SER A 6 11.31 -21.82 21.16
N ASN A 7 11.29 -20.67 21.84
CA ASN A 7 10.24 -19.65 21.71
C ASN A 7 10.30 -18.92 20.36
N ILE A 8 11.50 -18.70 19.81
CA ILE A 8 11.66 -18.07 18.50
C ILE A 8 11.18 -19.00 17.38
N PHE A 9 11.50 -20.30 17.45
CA PHE A 9 11.03 -21.27 16.45
C PHE A 9 9.51 -21.51 16.50
N HIS A 10 8.90 -21.49 17.69
CA HIS A 10 7.43 -21.56 17.82
C HIS A 10 6.74 -20.30 17.28
N ASN A 11 7.27 -19.11 17.59
CA ASN A 11 6.69 -17.84 17.10
C ASN A 11 6.87 -17.67 15.59
N ILE A 12 8.01 -18.06 15.02
CA ILE A 12 8.23 -18.01 13.57
C ILE A 12 7.37 -19.06 12.86
N SER A 13 7.19 -20.27 13.43
CA SER A 13 6.32 -21.28 12.83
C SER A 13 4.85 -20.85 12.84
N ASN A 14 4.38 -20.19 13.90
CA ASN A 14 3.03 -19.62 13.95
C ASN A 14 2.89 -18.43 12.98
N LEU A 15 3.88 -17.54 12.89
CA LEU A 15 3.88 -16.42 11.95
C LEU A 15 3.91 -16.90 10.48
N ILE A 16 4.64 -17.98 10.20
CA ILE A 16 4.72 -18.59 8.86
C ILE A 16 3.44 -19.38 8.56
N MET A 17 2.82 -20.06 9.52
CA MET A 17 1.53 -20.76 9.33
C MET A 17 0.36 -19.78 9.18
N ASP A 18 0.34 -18.66 9.90
CA ASP A 18 -0.61 -17.56 9.67
C ASP A 18 -0.42 -16.94 8.28
N CYS A 19 0.82 -16.88 7.78
CA CYS A 19 1.10 -16.52 6.39
C CYS A 19 0.72 -17.61 5.38
N TYR A 20 0.76 -18.89 5.77
CA TYR A 20 0.50 -20.01 4.86
C TYR A 20 -1.01 -20.28 4.68
N ASP A 21 -1.83 -20.09 5.72
CA ASP A 21 -3.30 -20.17 5.59
C ASP A 21 -3.88 -18.96 4.80
N ALA A 22 -3.11 -17.89 4.63
CA ALA A 22 -3.46 -16.80 3.72
C ALA A 22 -3.49 -17.24 2.23
N HIS A 23 -2.91 -18.40 1.88
CA HIS A 23 -2.93 -18.95 0.53
C HIS A 23 -4.25 -19.64 0.13
N LYS A 24 -5.28 -19.61 0.97
CA LYS A 24 -6.66 -19.97 0.59
C LYS A 24 -7.57 -18.77 0.31
N ASN A 25 -7.05 -17.55 0.40
CA ASN A 25 -7.85 -16.37 0.12
C ASN A 25 -7.92 -16.15 -1.38
N LYS A 26 -9.05 -16.60 -1.94
CA LYS A 26 -9.67 -16.11 -3.17
C LYS A 26 -9.24 -14.65 -3.40
N TRP A 27 -8.69 -14.39 -4.57
CA TRP A 27 -8.46 -13.05 -5.10
C TRP A 27 -9.59 -12.12 -4.63
N VAL A 28 -9.28 -11.27 -3.66
CA VAL A 28 -10.29 -10.36 -3.12
C VAL A 28 -10.43 -9.28 -4.17
N ASP A 29 -11.57 -9.26 -4.87
CA ASP A 29 -11.94 -8.17 -5.75
C ASP A 29 -11.85 -6.87 -4.94
N ILE A 30 -10.90 -6.01 -5.31
CA ILE A 30 -10.74 -4.73 -4.66
C ILE A 30 -11.91 -3.87 -5.10
N ILE A 31 -12.78 -3.54 -4.13
CA ILE A 31 -13.91 -2.66 -4.32
C ILE A 31 -13.38 -1.23 -4.48
N LEU A 32 -13.13 -0.85 -5.72
CA LEU A 32 -12.99 0.55 -6.11
C LEU A 32 -14.40 1.14 -6.10
N TYR A 33 -14.84 1.55 -4.91
CA TYR A 33 -16.13 2.21 -4.70
C TYR A 33 -16.34 3.27 -5.79
N ASP A 34 -17.33 3.06 -6.65
CA ASP A 34 -17.79 3.95 -7.72
C ASP A 34 -16.81 4.35 -8.85
N SER A 35 -15.77 3.57 -9.15
CA SER A 35 -14.94 3.90 -10.33
C SER A 35 -14.30 2.70 -11.02
N HIS A 36 -14.29 2.75 -12.35
CA HIS A 36 -13.38 1.96 -13.16
C HIS A 36 -11.97 2.47 -12.88
N PRO A 37 -11.08 1.67 -12.29
CA PRO A 37 -9.73 2.09 -11.98
C PRO A 37 -8.94 2.24 -13.27
N HIS A 38 -8.07 3.24 -13.32
CA HIS A 38 -7.12 3.41 -14.43
C HIS A 38 -5.69 3.36 -13.93
N ILE A 39 -4.78 2.95 -14.81
CA ILE A 39 -3.35 3.12 -14.58
C ILE A 39 -3.09 4.62 -14.38
N GLY A 40 -2.32 4.96 -13.35
CA GLY A 40 -2.08 6.35 -12.96
C GLY A 40 -3.03 6.87 -11.87
N ASP A 41 -4.09 6.14 -11.51
CA ASP A 41 -4.98 6.57 -10.44
C ASP A 41 -4.26 6.53 -9.11
N VAL A 42 -4.38 7.63 -8.36
CA VAL A 42 -3.91 7.73 -6.99
C VAL A 42 -4.94 7.06 -6.09
N VAL A 43 -4.42 6.13 -5.31
CA VAL A 43 -5.18 5.33 -4.36
C VAL A 43 -4.57 5.47 -2.98
N TYR A 44 -5.38 5.33 -1.95
CA TYR A 44 -4.91 5.45 -0.57
C TYR A 44 -5.57 4.43 0.33
N THR A 45 -4.88 4.03 1.39
CA THR A 45 -5.46 3.22 2.46
C THR A 45 -5.96 4.15 3.55
N LYS A 46 -7.13 3.85 4.13
CA LYS A 46 -7.72 4.70 5.16
C LYS A 46 -8.33 3.89 6.30
N MET A 47 -8.28 4.47 7.48
CA MET A 47 -9.14 4.14 8.61
C MET A 47 -9.87 5.42 9.01
N ASN A 48 -9.45 6.09 10.11
CA ASN A 48 -9.90 7.44 10.47
C ASN A 48 -9.06 8.55 9.81
N THR A 49 -7.86 8.20 9.35
CA THR A 49 -6.92 9.04 8.58
C THR A 49 -6.45 8.25 7.35
N VAL A 50 -5.81 8.93 6.40
CA VAL A 50 -5.01 8.26 5.36
C VAL A 50 -3.79 7.60 6.02
N LEU A 51 -3.59 6.30 5.79
CA LEU A 51 -2.49 5.52 6.38
C LEU A 51 -1.30 5.38 5.43
N ASP A 52 -1.57 5.16 4.15
CA ASP A 52 -0.58 5.20 3.08
C ASP A 52 -1.23 5.60 1.76
N ILE A 53 -0.39 5.93 0.78
CA ILE A 53 -0.83 6.41 -0.53
C ILE A 53 0.03 5.82 -1.64
N GLY A 54 -0.57 5.56 -2.80
CA GLY A 54 0.05 4.90 -3.94
C GLY A 54 -0.55 5.31 -5.27
N ILE A 55 0.05 4.83 -6.35
CA ILE A 55 -0.47 4.96 -7.71
C ILE A 55 -0.65 3.59 -8.37
N ILE A 56 -1.74 3.40 -9.12
CA ILE A 56 -1.98 2.18 -9.89
C ILE A 56 -0.97 2.06 -11.03
N LYS A 57 -0.26 0.95 -11.06
CA LYS A 57 0.68 0.56 -12.12
C LYS A 57 0.03 -0.36 -13.17
N ASN A 58 -0.72 -1.35 -12.70
CA ASN A 58 -1.35 -2.37 -13.52
C ASN A 58 -2.68 -2.78 -12.87
N LEU A 59 -3.66 -3.22 -13.67
CA LEU A 59 -5.00 -3.59 -13.19
C LEU A 59 -5.19 -5.10 -13.04
N ASN A 60 -4.48 -5.91 -13.84
CA ASN A 60 -4.60 -7.36 -13.79
C ASN A 60 -3.23 -8.05 -13.97
N PRO A 61 -2.61 -8.59 -12.91
CA PRO A 61 -3.01 -8.42 -11.50
C PRO A 61 -2.86 -6.96 -11.05
N LEU A 62 -3.67 -6.52 -10.09
CA LEU A 62 -3.58 -5.16 -9.56
C LEU A 62 -2.19 -4.95 -8.92
N GLN A 63 -1.47 -3.94 -9.40
CA GLN A 63 -0.18 -3.54 -8.86
C GLN A 63 -0.22 -2.06 -8.53
N ILE A 64 0.24 -1.71 -7.32
CA ILE A 64 0.31 -0.34 -6.84
C ILE A 64 1.76 -0.03 -6.44
N TYR A 65 2.24 1.12 -6.89
CA TYR A 65 3.46 1.71 -6.37
C TYR A 65 3.12 2.52 -5.12
N ALA A 66 3.22 1.89 -3.94
CA ALA A 66 2.98 2.59 -2.68
C ALA A 66 4.17 3.46 -2.31
N ARG A 67 3.91 4.64 -1.75
CA ARG A 67 4.93 5.59 -1.29
C ARG A 67 5.84 4.99 -0.21
N SER A 68 5.32 4.09 0.61
CA SER A 68 6.10 3.38 1.64
C SER A 68 7.17 2.42 1.10
N THR A 69 7.15 2.11 -0.20
CA THR A 69 8.11 1.19 -0.80
C THR A 69 9.47 1.86 -1.02
N LYS A 70 10.54 1.05 -0.99
CA LYS A 70 11.88 1.53 -1.36
C LYS A 70 11.92 1.82 -2.86
N TYR A 71 12.53 2.94 -3.23
CA TYR A 71 12.84 3.23 -4.63
C TYR A 71 14.07 2.42 -5.05
N ASP A 72 14.05 1.92 -6.28
CA ASP A 72 15.18 1.21 -6.87
C ASP A 72 16.30 2.16 -7.33
N ARG A 73 17.36 1.60 -7.93
CA ARG A 73 18.51 2.38 -8.43
C ARG A 73 18.15 3.33 -9.57
N CYS A 74 17.00 3.15 -10.22
CA CYS A 74 16.48 3.99 -11.28
C CYS A 74 15.50 5.05 -10.74
N GLY A 75 15.29 5.11 -9.41
CA GLY A 75 14.33 6.03 -8.80
C GLY A 75 12.88 5.63 -9.03
N ILE A 76 12.62 4.35 -9.32
CA ILE A 76 11.27 3.79 -9.49
C ILE A 76 10.83 3.18 -8.15
N PRO A 77 9.64 3.50 -7.63
CA PRO A 77 9.14 2.89 -6.40
C PRO A 77 8.98 1.38 -6.58
N GLY A 78 9.35 0.62 -5.54
CA GLY A 78 9.13 -0.82 -5.49
C GLY A 78 7.65 -1.17 -5.57
N GLN A 79 7.35 -2.41 -5.98
CA GLN A 79 5.98 -2.91 -5.93
C GLN A 79 5.62 -3.24 -4.49
N PHE A 80 4.44 -2.81 -4.04
CA PHE A 80 3.93 -3.20 -2.73
C PHE A 80 3.25 -4.56 -2.84
N GLY A 81 3.84 -5.60 -2.23
CA GLY A 81 3.26 -6.96 -2.21
C GLY A 81 1.97 -7.08 -1.41
N GLY A 82 1.57 -6.03 -0.68
CA GLY A 82 0.39 -6.03 0.17
C GLY A 82 -0.85 -5.34 -0.40
N VAL A 83 -0.90 -5.10 -1.71
CA VAL A 83 -2.14 -4.63 -2.36
C VAL A 83 -3.32 -5.56 -2.08
N LEU A 84 -3.06 -6.87 -2.01
CA LEU A 84 -4.05 -7.90 -1.67
C LEU A 84 -4.47 -7.91 -0.19
N TYR A 85 -3.73 -7.23 0.69
CA TYR A 85 -3.95 -7.24 2.14
C TYR A 85 -4.50 -5.92 2.68
N CYS A 86 -4.75 -4.93 1.82
CA CYS A 86 -5.20 -3.60 2.22
C CYS A 86 -6.38 -3.14 1.35
N THR A 87 -7.34 -2.47 1.98
CA THR A 87 -8.42 -1.79 1.26
C THR A 87 -7.92 -0.45 0.73
N TRP A 88 -7.79 -0.36 -0.59
CA TRP A 88 -7.42 0.86 -1.30
C TRP A 88 -8.65 1.61 -1.79
N TYR A 89 -8.67 2.92 -1.60
CA TYR A 89 -9.73 3.83 -2.01
C TYR A 89 -9.21 4.71 -3.16
N ASN A 90 -10.01 4.88 -4.22
CA ASN A 90 -9.67 5.76 -5.32
C ASN A 90 -9.87 7.23 -4.90
N SER A 91 -8.86 8.06 -5.12
CA SER A 91 -8.94 9.51 -4.86
C SER A 91 -9.55 10.32 -6.01
N LYS A 92 -9.80 9.68 -7.17
CA LYS A 92 -10.19 10.29 -8.45
C LYS A 92 -9.13 11.20 -9.08
N ILE A 93 -7.93 11.21 -8.52
CA ILE A 93 -6.77 11.91 -9.08
C ILE A 93 -6.00 10.92 -9.94
N ASN A 94 -5.69 11.29 -11.17
CA ASN A 94 -4.83 10.52 -12.06
C ASN A 94 -3.56 11.33 -12.34
N LEU A 95 -2.40 10.70 -12.28
CA LEU A 95 -1.12 11.34 -12.52
C LEU A 95 -0.11 10.39 -13.17
N SER A 96 0.91 10.95 -13.83
CA SER A 96 1.96 10.12 -14.42
C SER A 96 2.90 9.54 -13.36
N LEU A 97 3.58 8.42 -13.68
CA LEU A 97 4.64 7.88 -12.82
C LEU A 97 5.72 8.93 -12.50
N SER A 98 6.04 9.80 -13.46
CA SER A 98 7.03 10.86 -13.28
C SER A 98 6.60 11.90 -12.23
N GLU A 99 5.32 12.28 -12.23
CA GLU A 99 4.75 13.19 -11.24
C GLU A 99 4.64 12.50 -9.89
N TRP A 100 4.22 11.24 -9.87
CA TRP A 100 4.19 10.43 -8.66
C TRP A 100 5.54 10.44 -7.95
N ILE A 101 6.63 10.14 -8.65
CA ILE A 101 7.98 10.13 -8.08
C ILE A 101 8.31 11.50 -7.49
N LYS A 102 8.03 12.60 -8.19
CA LYS A 102 8.29 13.96 -7.70
C LYS A 102 7.55 14.28 -6.40
N ILE A 103 6.30 13.83 -6.26
CA ILE A 103 5.48 14.15 -5.08
C ILE A 103 5.65 13.18 -3.92
N SER A 104 6.01 11.91 -4.17
CA SER A 104 6.00 10.83 -3.18
C SER A 104 7.37 10.50 -2.61
N LYS A 105 8.42 10.70 -3.42
CA LYS A 105 9.79 10.37 -3.02
C LYS A 105 10.22 11.20 -1.82
N ASP A 106 10.83 10.54 -0.84
CA ASP A 106 11.36 11.14 0.39
C ASP A 106 10.35 12.03 1.15
N SER A 107 9.05 11.72 1.02
CA SER A 107 7.96 12.51 1.57
C SER A 107 7.06 11.65 2.47
N ASP A 108 6.52 12.24 3.53
CA ASP A 108 5.52 11.59 4.38
C ASP A 108 4.11 11.66 3.76
N VAL A 109 3.20 10.81 4.25
CA VAL A 109 1.83 10.69 3.70
C VAL A 109 1.08 12.01 3.76
N LYS A 110 1.22 12.80 4.84
CA LYS A 110 0.56 14.09 5.01
C LYS A 110 1.03 15.10 3.94
N THR A 111 2.32 15.13 3.68
CA THR A 111 2.96 15.98 2.68
C THR A 111 2.50 15.59 1.28
N VAL A 112 2.46 14.28 0.97
CA VAL A 112 1.92 13.81 -0.32
C VAL A 112 0.48 14.26 -0.48
N CYS A 113 -0.39 14.00 0.51
CA CYS A 113 -1.80 14.40 0.49
C CYS A 113 -1.97 15.91 0.24
N SER A 114 -1.17 16.76 0.90
CA SER A 114 -1.18 18.20 0.68
C SER A 114 -0.80 18.61 -0.74
N ARG A 115 0.16 17.91 -1.38
CA ARG A 115 0.63 18.23 -2.75
C ARG A 115 -0.41 17.91 -3.82
N ILE A 116 -1.28 16.93 -3.57
CA ILE A 116 -2.33 16.49 -4.48
C ILE A 116 -3.73 16.89 -4.00
N ASN A 117 -3.83 17.80 -3.03
CA ASN A 117 -5.09 18.32 -2.52
C ASN A 117 -6.06 17.23 -2.01
N ILE A 118 -5.53 16.16 -1.40
CA ILE A 118 -6.32 15.16 -0.66
C ILE A 118 -6.35 15.56 0.82
N PRO A 119 -7.53 15.59 1.46
CA PRO A 119 -7.62 15.83 2.89
C PRO A 119 -6.91 14.75 3.72
N TYR A 120 -5.98 15.17 4.58
CA TYR A 120 -5.37 14.33 5.61
C TYR A 120 -5.96 14.71 6.97
N TYR A 121 -7.02 14.02 7.38
CA TYR A 121 -7.62 14.22 8.69
C TYR A 121 -6.86 13.39 9.72
N ARG A 122 -6.10 14.03 10.63
CA ARG A 122 -5.71 13.35 11.87
C ARG A 122 -6.99 12.98 12.61
N SER A 123 -7.16 11.73 13.01
CA SER A 123 -8.04 11.49 14.14
C SER A 123 -7.40 12.20 15.33
N TYR A 124 -8.02 13.30 15.74
CA TYR A 124 -7.93 13.68 17.13
C TYR A 124 -8.91 12.75 17.84
N ASP A 125 -8.40 12.11 18.88
CA ASP A 125 -8.99 11.13 19.81
C ASP A 125 -8.58 9.67 19.57
#